data_AF-A0AAV8X0D9-F1
#
_entry.id   AF-A0AAV8X0D9-F1
#
_cell.length_a   1.000
_cell.length_b   1.000
_cell.length_c   1.000
_cell.angle_alpha   90.00
_cell.angle_beta   90.00
_cell.angle_gamma   90.00
#
_symmetry.space_group_name_H-M   'P 1'
#
loop_
_entity.id
_entity.type
_entity.pdbx_description
1 polymer ?
#
loop_
_entity_poly.entity_id
_entity_poly.type
_entity_poly.pdbx_seq_one_letter_code
_entity_poly.pdbx_strand_id
1 'polypeptide(L)' 'MVPFTYIDMTRRPQKEWDDLVPKPSLYFAVKTCKKFHKDRIPVVQNTWAKHTDKITFSATKKIFSTKL' A
#
# COMPACT_ATOMS: atom_id res chain seq x y z
N MET A 1 -16.85 14.33 -6.57
CA MET A 1 -16.57 13.01 -5.97
C MET A 1 -15.39 12.43 -6.73
N VAL A 2 -14.17 12.61 -6.22
CA VAL A 2 -12.96 12.16 -6.92
C VAL A 2 -12.82 10.66 -6.64
N PRO A 3 -12.84 9.77 -7.65
CA PRO A 3 -12.62 8.36 -7.41
C PRO A 3 -11.21 8.22 -6.82
N PHE A 4 -11.06 7.38 -5.80
CA PHE A 4 -9.75 6.99 -5.26
C PHE A 4 -8.81 6.76 -6.43
N THR A 5 -7.81 7.63 -6.58
CA THR A 5 -6.76 7.47 -7.58
C THR A 5 -6.03 6.20 -7.22
N TYR A 6 -6.45 5.08 -7.81
CA TYR A 6 -5.66 3.87 -7.86
C TYR A 6 -4.40 4.26 -8.61
N ILE A 7 -3.33 4.51 -7.87
CA ILE A 7 -2.00 4.68 -8.44
C ILE A 7 -1.64 3.30 -8.97
N ASP A 8 -1.98 3.08 -10.23
CA ASP A 8 -1.59 1.88 -10.96
C ASP A 8 -0.09 1.96 -11.22
N MET A 9 0.69 1.47 -10.25
CA MET A 9 2.15 1.38 -10.34
C MET A 9 2.61 0.44 -11.48
N THR A 10 1.69 -0.25 -12.17
CA THR A 10 2.01 -1.14 -13.30
C THR A 10 2.04 -0.44 -14.66
N ARG A 11 1.56 0.82 -14.76
CA ARG A 11 1.49 1.56 -16.03
C ARG A 11 2.69 2.45 -16.35
N ARG A 12 3.68 2.58 -15.46
CA ARG A 12 4.93 3.32 -15.72
C ARG A 12 6.11 2.36 -15.79
N PRO A 13 7.11 2.61 -16.65
CA PRO A 13 8.32 1.80 -16.68
C PRO A 13 9.03 1.90 -15.33
N GLN A 14 8.99 0.80 -14.57
CA GLN A 14 9.57 0.69 -13.22
C GLN A 14 11.08 1.01 -13.21
N LYS A 15 11.73 0.82 -14.36
CA LYS A 15 13.17 1.02 -14.59
C LYS A 15 13.66 2.43 -14.26
N GLU A 16 12.86 3.47 -14.48
CA GLU A 16 13.32 4.85 -14.29
C GLU A 16 13.40 5.26 -12.81
N TRP A 17 12.54 4.70 -11.95
CA TRP A 17 12.49 5.03 -10.52
C TRP A 17 13.49 4.23 -9.69
N ASP A 18 13.77 2.99 -10.12
CA ASP A 18 14.73 2.09 -9.47
C ASP A 18 16.17 2.65 -9.52
N ASP A 19 16.50 3.46 -10.53
CA ASP A 19 17.82 4.09 -10.68
C ASP A 19 17.96 5.40 -9.87
N LEU A 20 16.84 6.08 -9.56
CA LEU A 20 16.83 7.37 -8.87
C LEU A 20 16.78 7.22 -7.33
N VAL A 21 16.19 6.14 -6.84
CA VAL A 21 16.02 5.90 -5.40
C VAL A 21 16.47 4.48 -5.09
N PRO A 22 17.54 4.31 -4.29
CA PRO A 22 17.96 2.99 -3.84
C PRO A 22 16.82 2.28 -3.11
N LYS A 23 16.48 1.06 -3.55
CA LYS A 23 15.44 0.20 -2.92
C LYS A 23 15.46 0.17 -1.38
N PRO A 24 16.60 0.10 -0.68
CA PRO A 24 16.61 0.06 0.79
C PRO A 24 16.14 1.36 1.47
N SER A 25 16.08 2.50 0.76
CA SER A 25 15.57 3.77 1.30
C SER A 25 14.07 3.96 1.09
N LEU A 26 13.42 3.08 0.30
CA LEU A 26 12.01 3.19 -0.02
C LEU A 26 11.14 2.39 0.97
N TYR A 27 10.18 3.07 1.60
CA TYR A 27 9.30 2.48 2.61
C TYR A 27 7.83 2.70 2.26
N PHE A 28 7.06 1.61 2.22
CA PHE A 28 5.63 1.65 1.90
C PHE A 28 4.77 1.37 3.13
N ALA A 29 3.90 2.31 3.50
CA ALA A 29 2.86 2.11 4.50
C ALA A 29 1.50 1.99 3.82
N VAL A 30 0.96 0.77 3.75
CA VAL A 30 -0.34 0.50 3.13
C VAL A 30 -1.44 0.57 4.20
N LYS A 31 -2.36 1.53 4.03
CA LYS A 31 -3.57 1.64 4.85
C LYS A 31 -4.67 0.75 4.28
N THR A 32 -5.26 -0.05 5.16
CA THR A 32 -6.39 -0.94 4.88
C THR A 32 -7.44 -0.77 5.98
N CYS A 33 -8.59 -1.44 5.87
CA CYS A 33 -9.52 -1.60 6.99
C CYS A 33 -9.68 -3.08 7.35
N LYS A 34 -10.06 -3.38 8.61
CA LYS A 34 -10.17 -4.76 9.11
C LYS A 34 -11.04 -5.67 8.22
N LYS A 35 -12.11 -5.12 7.63
CA LYS A 35 -13.03 -5.85 6.74
C LYS A 35 -12.32 -6.44 5.52
N PHE A 36 -11.36 -5.72 4.95
CA PHE A 36 -10.70 -6.10 3.69
C PHE A 36 -9.24 -6.52 3.88
N HIS A 37 -8.76 -6.56 5.11
CA HIS A 37 -7.37 -6.87 5.43
C HIS A 37 -6.99 -8.27 4.92
N LYS A 38 -7.90 -9.25 5.11
CA LYS A 38 -7.69 -10.64 4.66
C LYS A 38 -7.70 -10.78 3.14
N ASP A 39 -8.50 -9.99 2.44
CA ASP A 39 -8.67 -10.14 0.98
C ASP A 39 -7.68 -9.29 0.19
N ARG A 40 -7.33 -8.10 0.68
CA ARG A 40 -6.53 -7.11 -0.08
C ARG A 40 -5.04 -7.23 0.15
N ILE A 41 -4.60 -7.69 1.32
CA ILE A 41 -3.17 -7.87 1.60
C ILE A 41 -2.53 -8.92 0.70
N PRO A 42 -3.11 -10.12 0.50
CA PRO A 42 -2.53 -11.11 -0.39
C PRO A 42 -2.39 -10.60 -1.82
N VAL A 43 -3.37 -9.82 -2.31
CA VAL A 43 -3.29 -9.20 -3.64
C VAL A 43 -2.12 -8.23 -3.75
N VAL A 44 -1.92 -7.36 -2.74
CA VAL A 44 -0.81 -6.42 -2.72
C VAL A 44 0.54 -7.16 -2.64
N GLN A 45 0.64 -8.16 -1.77
CA GLN A 45 1.83 -9.00 -1.60
C GLN A 45 2.22 -9.74 -2.89
N ASN A 46 1.24 -10.33 -3.60
CA ASN A 46 1.48 -11.11 -4.81
C ASN A 46 1.71 -10.26 -6.08
N THR A 47 1.40 -8.96 -6.03
CA THR A 47 1.54 -8.04 -7.16
C THR A 47 2.79 -7.18 -7.03
N TRP A 48 2.66 -5.91 -6.64
CA TRP A 48 3.76 -4.95 -6.67
C TRP A 48 4.65 -5.02 -5.42
N ALA A 49 4.11 -5.44 -4.27
CA ALA A 49 4.88 -5.44 -3.02
C ALA A 49 6.02 -6.45 -2.99
N LYS A 50 6.01 -7.48 -3.86
CA LYS A 50 7.13 -8.40 -4.06
C LYS A 50 8.41 -7.72 -4.58
N HIS A 51 8.28 -6.50 -5.11
CA HIS A 51 9.39 -5.69 -5.60
C HIS A 51 9.89 -4.65 -4.59
N THR A 52 9.40 -4.71 -3.34
CA THR A 52 9.70 -3.72 -2.30
C THR A 52 10.39 -4.39 -1.11
N ASP A 53 11.47 -3.78 -0.60
CA ASP A 53 12.23 -4.34 0.52
C ASP A 53 11.54 -4.09 1.87
N LYS A 54 10.81 -2.97 1.99
CA LYS A 54 10.19 -2.53 3.25
C LYS A 54 8.74 -2.10 3.03
N ILE A 55 7.80 -2.92 3.51
CA ILE A 55 6.37 -2.65 3.46
C ILE A 55 5.69 -3.00 4.79
N THR A 56 4.76 -2.16 5.23
CA THR A 56 3.90 -2.45 6.39
C THR A 56 2.43 -2.22 6.08
N PHE A 57 1.58 -3.07 6.65
CA PHE A 57 0.13 -3.00 6.49
C PHE A 57 -0.51 -2.56 7.80
N SER A 58 -1.25 -1.46 7.77
CA SER A 58 -2.00 -0.97 8.92
C SER A 58 -3.49 -1.11 8.66
N ALA A 59 -4.22 -1.64 9.65
CA ALA A 59 -5.67 -1.61 9.64
C ALA A 59 -6.14 -0.35 10.38
N THR A 60 -7.08 0.38 9.79
CA THR A 60 -7.77 1.48 10.48
C THR A 60 -8.45 0.91 11.74
N LYS A 61 -8.03 1.36 12.92
CA LYS A 61 -8.81 1.19 14.15
C LYS A 61 -10.01 2.13 13.99
N LYS A 62 -11.24 1.59 14.06
CA LYS A 62 -12.41 2.46 14.23
C LYS A 62 -12.19 3.21 15.54
N ILE A 63 -11.96 4.52 15.47
CA ILE A 63 -12.09 5.39 16.63
C ILE A 63 -13.60 5.55 16.80
N PHE A 64 -14.24 4.56 17.42
CA PHE A 64 -15.55 4.80 17.99
C PHE A 64 -15.30 5.66 19.23
N SER A 65 -15.33 6.98 19.03
CA SER A 65 -15.60 7.91 20.12
C SER A 65 -17.06 7.70 20.52
N THR A 66 -17.33 6.63 21.27
CA THR A 66 -18.52 6.56 22.10
C THR A 66 -18.12 7.16 23.45
N LYS A 67 -18.16 8.48 23.53
CA LYS A 67 -18.58 9.13 24.77
C LYS A 67 -20.11 9.19 24.70
N LEU A 68 -20.77 8.29 25.42
CA LEU A 68 -22.06 8.57 26.03
C LEU A 68 -21.82 9.47 27.24
#